data_AF-A0A8T2IHW1-F1
#
_entry.id   AF-A0A8T2IHW1-F1
#
_cell.length_a   1.000
_cell.length_b   1.000
_cell.length_c   1.000
_cell.angle_alpha   90.00
_cell.angle_beta   90.00
_cell.angle_gamma   90.00
#
_symmetry.space_group_name_H-M   'P 1'
#
loop_
_entity.id
_entity.type
_entity.pdbx_description
1 polymer ?
#
loop_
_entity_poly.entity_id
_entity_poly.type
_entity_poly.pdbx_seq_one_letter_code
_entity_poly.pdbx_strand_id
1 'polypeptide(L)'
;LRGSYQNLHWGFISESLVDFTGGVQMDFDLTKPPPDLRDIVVAAVTSGSLMGCTTPGGKQPGNSVLKNGLVQGHAYTVTDATQICCNLDNKQRMEDIIQVWNPWGNGEWNGPWSDSSREWGGVSPEVQHKLNVQKNDGEFWISCQDFLQNFNSASICNHTPAYLDFENPKRAWQTVAFFNRWVKGSTAGGYSPIEDLWRNPQYVITVPEMEGTKRGYNLTVALMQHHHNENMYRNRWMGIGFALCRVVNGASQQTYSSQQVTDTSNSGIESSREVTRSFKAPPGTYVIIPFTESKGQESEFLLRIFLKTNEIDKFQDKKSLPGEEREMFYSSDPRLRYQDGQSEFTDQTESYFSRDTGLR
;
A
#
# COMPACT_ATOMS: atom_id res chain seq x y z
N LEU A 1 -15.97 -11.62 4.20
CA LEU A 1 -14.85 -10.65 4.21
C LEU A 1 -15.26 -9.28 4.76
N ARG A 2 -16.27 -8.59 4.19
CA ARG A 2 -16.73 -7.28 4.72
C ARG A 2 -18.21 -7.23 5.13
N GLY A 3 -18.89 -8.36 5.28
CA GLY A 3 -20.30 -8.43 5.73
C GLY A 3 -21.34 -8.16 4.63
N SER A 4 -21.29 -7.00 3.96
CA SER A 4 -22.23 -6.64 2.87
C SER A 4 -21.60 -5.69 1.83
N TYR A 5 -22.23 -5.53 0.67
CA TYR A 5 -21.80 -4.54 -0.35
C TYR A 5 -21.86 -3.09 0.16
N GLN A 6 -22.80 -2.79 1.06
CA GLN A 6 -22.93 -1.46 1.66
C GLN A 6 -21.64 -1.06 2.42
N ASN A 7 -20.92 -2.04 2.99
CA ASN A 7 -19.67 -1.82 3.71
C ASN A 7 -18.46 -1.54 2.79
N LEU A 8 -18.64 -1.57 1.46
CA LEU A 8 -17.61 -1.21 0.49
C LEU A 8 -17.77 0.22 -0.03
N HIS A 9 -18.90 0.89 0.26
CA HIS A 9 -19.09 2.28 -0.13
C HIS A 9 -18.09 3.19 0.61
N TRP A 10 -17.43 4.08 -0.14
CA TRP A 10 -16.43 5.03 0.37
C TRP A 10 -15.16 4.39 0.94
N GLY A 11 -14.76 3.23 0.42
CA GLY A 11 -13.46 2.62 0.75
C GLY A 11 -12.27 3.44 0.26
N PHE A 12 -11.12 3.25 0.90
CA PHE A 12 -9.85 3.85 0.49
C PHE A 12 -9.12 2.93 -0.49
N ILE A 13 -8.50 3.50 -1.52
CA ILE A 13 -7.70 2.75 -2.51
C ILE A 13 -6.57 2.02 -1.80
N SER A 14 -5.85 2.71 -0.91
CA SER A 14 -4.77 2.13 -0.12
C SER A 14 -5.18 0.89 0.67
N GLU A 15 -6.38 0.88 1.26
CA GLU A 15 -6.88 -0.30 1.95
C GLU A 15 -7.12 -1.48 0.99
N SER A 16 -7.72 -1.19 -0.15
CA SER A 16 -8.05 -2.20 -1.16
C SER A 16 -6.79 -2.82 -1.76
N LEU A 17 -5.77 -2.00 -2.04
CA LEU A 17 -4.48 -2.47 -2.56
C LEU A 17 -3.81 -3.46 -1.60
N VAL A 18 -3.81 -3.17 -0.29
CA VAL A 18 -3.23 -4.09 0.70
C VAL A 18 -4.08 -5.35 0.84
N ASP A 19 -5.41 -5.26 0.81
CA ASP A 19 -6.30 -6.42 0.91
C ASP A 19 -6.13 -7.40 -0.25
N PHE A 20 -5.85 -6.91 -1.46
CA PHE A 20 -5.68 -7.75 -2.65
C PHE A 20 -4.25 -8.30 -2.81
N THR A 21 -3.24 -7.61 -2.28
CA THR A 21 -1.84 -7.96 -2.55
C THR A 21 -1.06 -8.44 -1.32
N GLY A 22 -1.52 -8.13 -0.11
CA GLY A 22 -0.74 -8.24 1.12
C GLY A 22 0.48 -7.31 1.16
N GLY A 23 0.61 -6.39 0.19
CA GLY A 23 1.74 -5.50 0.04
C GLY A 23 1.81 -4.40 1.10
N VAL A 24 2.86 -3.58 0.98
CA VAL A 24 2.99 -2.32 1.72
C VAL A 24 2.54 -1.18 0.83
N GLN A 25 1.79 -0.25 1.42
CA GLN A 25 1.25 0.89 0.69
C GLN A 25 1.79 2.21 1.25
N MET A 26 1.89 3.22 0.39
CA MET A 26 2.07 4.61 0.80
C MET A 26 1.07 5.53 0.08
N ASP A 27 0.48 6.41 0.87
CA ASP A 27 -0.37 7.49 0.40
C ASP A 27 0.42 8.80 0.27
N PHE A 28 0.20 9.51 -0.83
CA PHE A 28 0.81 10.78 -1.16
C PHE A 28 -0.26 11.86 -1.30
N ASP A 29 -0.13 12.95 -0.54
CA ASP A 29 -0.90 14.17 -0.74
C ASP A 29 -0.34 14.94 -1.95
N LEU A 30 -1.06 14.89 -3.07
CA LEU A 30 -0.64 15.55 -4.30
C LEU A 30 -0.81 17.08 -4.25
N THR A 31 -1.50 17.61 -3.24
CA THR A 31 -1.55 19.07 -2.99
C THR A 31 -0.27 19.57 -2.32
N LYS A 32 0.50 18.66 -1.71
CA LYS A 32 1.81 18.92 -1.09
C LYS A 32 2.78 17.79 -1.44
N PRO A 33 3.09 17.62 -2.74
CA PRO A 33 3.86 16.48 -3.19
C PRO A 33 5.30 16.56 -2.66
N PRO A 34 5.93 15.43 -2.31
CA PRO A 34 7.33 15.44 -1.96
C PRO A 34 8.19 15.82 -3.19
N PRO A 35 9.37 16.43 -3.02
CA PRO A 35 10.21 16.87 -4.13
C PRO A 35 10.61 15.75 -5.10
N ASP A 36 10.64 14.51 -4.62
CA ASP A 36 11.00 13.29 -5.35
C ASP A 36 9.80 12.49 -5.87
N LEU A 37 8.57 13.03 -5.81
CA LEU A 37 7.35 12.32 -6.25
C LEU A 37 7.47 11.77 -7.68
N ARG A 38 8.06 12.53 -8.60
CA ARG A 38 8.30 12.11 -9.98
C ARG A 38 9.12 10.82 -10.02
N ASP A 39 10.24 10.81 -9.31
CA ASP A 39 11.17 9.68 -9.30
C ASP A 39 10.51 8.46 -8.63
N ILE A 40 9.66 8.69 -7.62
CA ILE A 40 8.82 7.67 -6.98
C ILE A 40 7.85 7.04 -7.98
N VAL A 41 7.11 7.83 -8.76
CA VAL A 41 6.13 7.31 -9.73
C VAL A 41 6.83 6.50 -10.83
N VAL A 42 7.94 7.01 -11.37
CA VAL A 42 8.72 6.28 -12.39
C VAL A 42 9.27 4.96 -11.83
N ALA A 43 9.80 4.97 -10.61
CA ALA A 43 10.28 3.77 -9.94
C ALA A 43 9.14 2.79 -9.62
N ALA A 44 7.96 3.30 -9.28
CA ALA A 44 6.76 2.51 -9.02
C ALA A 44 6.28 1.77 -10.27
N VAL A 45 6.19 2.46 -11.42
CA VAL A 45 5.91 1.83 -12.72
C VAL A 45 6.96 0.77 -13.05
N THR A 46 8.24 1.11 -12.92
CA THR A 46 9.35 0.20 -13.29
C THR A 46 9.38 -1.06 -12.42
N SER A 47 8.98 -0.95 -11.15
CA SER A 47 8.90 -2.08 -10.20
C SER A 47 7.57 -2.85 -10.26
N GLY A 48 6.66 -2.50 -11.19
CA GLY A 48 5.36 -3.15 -11.30
C GLY A 48 4.43 -2.89 -10.11
N SER A 49 4.62 -1.75 -9.44
CA SER A 49 3.77 -1.34 -8.32
C SER A 49 2.36 -1.01 -8.82
N LEU A 50 1.35 -1.35 -8.02
CA LEU A 50 -0.01 -0.91 -8.27
C LEU A 50 -0.18 0.51 -7.75
N MET A 51 -0.80 1.37 -8.57
CA MET A 51 -0.97 2.77 -8.23
C MET A 51 -2.38 3.22 -8.52
N GLY A 52 -3.03 3.83 -7.53
CA GLY A 52 -4.29 4.53 -7.74
C GLY A 52 -4.15 6.00 -7.40
N CYS A 53 -5.04 6.81 -7.94
CA CYS A 53 -5.13 8.23 -7.63
C CYS A 53 -6.58 8.68 -7.58
N THR A 54 -6.83 9.82 -6.94
CA THR A 54 -8.18 10.38 -6.82
C THR A 54 -8.23 11.83 -7.25
N THR A 55 -9.36 12.20 -7.86
CA THR A 55 -9.72 13.60 -8.07
C THR A 55 -10.41 14.16 -6.82
N PRO A 56 -10.28 15.48 -6.53
CA PRO A 56 -10.98 16.11 -5.42
C PRO A 56 -12.50 15.91 -5.50
N GLY A 57 -13.16 15.75 -4.36
CA GLY A 57 -14.62 15.70 -4.28
C GLY A 57 -15.29 17.04 -4.60
N GLY A 58 -16.52 16.99 -5.09
CA GLY A 58 -17.36 18.17 -5.35
C GLY A 58 -18.08 18.69 -4.11
N LYS A 59 -18.68 19.88 -4.23
CA LYS A 59 -19.56 20.44 -3.18
C LYS A 59 -20.84 19.64 -3.00
N GLN A 60 -21.28 18.97 -4.06
CA GLN A 60 -22.47 18.12 -4.06
C GLN A 60 -22.01 16.66 -4.10
N PRO A 61 -22.71 15.75 -3.38
CA PRO A 61 -22.41 14.33 -3.45
C PRO A 61 -22.69 13.80 -4.87
N GLY A 62 -21.77 13.00 -5.37
CA GLY A 62 -21.85 12.35 -6.68
C GLY A 62 -20.66 12.64 -7.58
N ASN A 63 -20.55 11.82 -8.62
CA ASN A 63 -19.46 11.88 -9.59
C ASN A 63 -19.93 12.70 -10.79
N SER A 64 -19.39 13.91 -10.95
CA SER A 64 -19.70 14.79 -12.10
C SER A 64 -18.51 14.88 -13.04
N VAL A 65 -18.77 14.86 -14.34
CA VAL A 65 -17.72 15.04 -15.36
C VAL A 65 -17.38 16.52 -15.47
N LEU A 66 -16.12 16.86 -15.28
CA LEU A 66 -15.59 18.21 -15.40
C LEU A 66 -15.39 18.59 -16.87
N LYS A 67 -15.20 19.88 -17.14
CA LYS A 67 -14.96 20.39 -18.50
C LYS A 67 -13.72 19.81 -19.17
N ASN A 68 -12.73 19.42 -18.37
CA ASN A 68 -11.49 18.81 -18.82
C ASN A 68 -11.60 17.28 -19.04
N GLY A 69 -12.83 16.72 -18.91
CA GLY A 69 -13.12 15.30 -19.11
C GLY A 69 -12.97 14.44 -17.86
N LEU A 70 -12.27 14.90 -16.82
CA LEU A 70 -12.10 14.14 -15.58
C LEU A 70 -13.39 14.11 -14.76
N VAL A 71 -13.71 12.95 -14.21
CA VAL A 71 -14.75 12.74 -13.21
C VAL A 71 -14.28 13.22 -11.84
N GLN A 72 -15.09 14.04 -11.18
CA GLN A 72 -14.86 14.56 -9.84
C GLN A 72 -15.17 13.52 -8.74
N GLY A 73 -14.37 13.49 -7.66
CA GLY A 73 -14.54 12.58 -6.53
C GLY A 73 -14.38 11.10 -6.90
N HIS A 74 -13.56 10.81 -7.91
CA HIS A 74 -13.46 9.50 -8.55
C HIS A 74 -12.05 8.93 -8.46
N ALA A 75 -11.96 7.60 -8.41
CA ALA A 75 -10.71 6.86 -8.37
C ALA A 75 -10.28 6.47 -9.78
N TYR A 76 -8.99 6.66 -10.05
CA TYR A 76 -8.30 6.28 -11.28
C TYR A 76 -7.10 5.40 -10.96
N THR A 77 -6.55 4.75 -11.98
CA THR A 77 -5.32 3.95 -11.87
C THR A 77 -4.21 4.66 -12.63
N VAL A 78 -3.00 4.75 -12.05
CA VAL A 78 -1.81 5.16 -12.81
C VAL A 78 -1.20 3.89 -13.41
N THR A 79 -1.11 3.82 -14.74
CA THR A 79 -0.70 2.61 -15.46
C THR A 79 0.73 2.67 -15.98
N ASP A 80 1.21 3.86 -16.35
CA ASP A 80 2.57 4.07 -16.84
C ASP A 80 3.02 5.52 -16.56
N ALA A 81 4.32 5.78 -16.67
CA ALA A 81 4.91 7.11 -16.55
C ALA A 81 6.25 7.15 -17.31
N THR A 82 6.44 8.18 -18.11
CA THR A 82 7.65 8.30 -18.93
C THR A 82 8.01 9.74 -19.22
N GLN A 83 9.25 9.94 -19.66
CA GLN A 83 9.73 11.24 -20.10
C GLN A 83 9.90 11.22 -21.62
N ILE A 84 9.26 12.17 -22.30
CA ILE A 84 9.31 12.31 -23.75
C ILE A 84 10.02 13.60 -24.14
N CYS A 85 10.75 13.54 -25.25
CA CYS A 85 11.26 14.74 -25.89
C CYS A 85 10.23 15.24 -26.91
N CYS A 86 9.79 16.48 -26.75
CA CYS A 86 8.90 17.13 -27.71
C CYS A 86 9.50 18.44 -28.23
N ASN A 87 9.31 18.68 -29.51
CA ASN A 87 9.68 19.89 -30.21
C ASN A 87 8.41 20.60 -30.67
N LEU A 88 7.88 21.46 -29.80
CA LEU A 88 6.73 22.30 -30.07
C LEU A 88 7.22 23.74 -30.25
N ASP A 89 6.70 24.44 -31.26
CA ASP A 89 7.05 25.84 -31.54
C ASP A 89 8.56 26.12 -31.69
N ASN A 90 9.29 25.20 -32.34
CA ASN A 90 10.75 25.22 -32.50
C ASN A 90 11.55 25.23 -31.18
N LYS A 91 10.95 24.74 -30.09
CA LYS A 91 11.60 24.57 -28.80
C LYS A 91 11.58 23.11 -28.40
N GLN A 92 12.76 22.52 -28.30
CA GLN A 92 12.94 21.19 -27.74
C GLN A 92 12.82 21.26 -26.23
N ARG A 93 11.91 20.46 -25.66
CA ARG A 93 11.73 20.31 -24.21
C ARG A 93 11.56 18.84 -23.86
N MET A 94 11.99 18.48 -22.65
CA MET A 94 11.63 17.21 -22.04
C MET A 94 10.34 17.42 -21.26
N GLU A 95 9.38 16.53 -21.45
CA GLU A 95 8.09 16.56 -20.76
C GLU A 95 7.89 15.22 -20.04
N ASP A 96 7.54 15.29 -18.77
CA ASP A 96 7.15 14.10 -18.01
C ASP A 96 5.64 13.91 -18.11
N ILE A 97 5.24 12.75 -18.62
CA ILE A 97 3.84 12.40 -18.84
C ILE A 97 3.51 11.13 -18.05
N ILE A 98 2.27 11.07 -17.56
CA ILE A 98 1.73 9.98 -16.75
C ILE A 98 0.53 9.42 -17.50
N GLN A 99 0.45 8.10 -17.61
CA GLN A 99 -0.69 7.40 -18.16
C GLN A 99 -1.66 7.07 -17.02
N VAL A 100 -2.92 7.44 -17.21
CA VAL A 100 -3.98 7.28 -16.22
C VAL A 100 -5.15 6.58 -16.87
N TRP A 101 -5.73 5.62 -16.17
CA TRP A 101 -6.87 4.84 -16.62
C TRP A 101 -8.10 5.08 -15.74
N ASN A 102 -9.22 5.42 -16.40
CA ASN A 102 -10.53 5.50 -15.80
C ASN A 102 -11.20 4.12 -15.77
N PRO A 103 -11.48 3.55 -14.58
CA PRO A 103 -12.09 2.22 -14.47
C PRO A 103 -13.52 2.12 -15.02
N TRP A 104 -14.17 3.23 -15.38
CA TRP A 104 -15.45 3.20 -16.11
C TRP A 104 -15.31 2.80 -17.60
N GLY A 105 -14.08 2.74 -18.11
CA GLY A 105 -13.80 2.37 -19.49
C GLY A 105 -14.22 3.43 -20.51
N ASN A 106 -14.46 4.66 -20.07
CA ASN A 106 -14.76 5.85 -20.86
C ASN A 106 -14.51 7.10 -20.01
N GLY A 107 -14.57 8.28 -20.63
CA GLY A 107 -14.42 9.55 -19.93
C GLY A 107 -12.94 9.85 -19.66
N GLU A 108 -12.30 10.42 -20.67
CA GLU A 108 -10.86 10.68 -20.72
C GLU A 108 -10.55 12.16 -20.57
N TRP A 109 -9.31 12.44 -20.18
CA TRP A 109 -8.74 13.78 -20.22
C TRP A 109 -8.78 14.35 -21.64
N ASN A 110 -9.25 15.59 -21.78
CA ASN A 110 -9.33 16.30 -23.07
C ASN A 110 -8.40 17.52 -23.17
N GLY A 111 -7.45 17.65 -22.23
CA GLY A 111 -6.44 18.71 -22.23
C GLY A 111 -5.14 18.30 -22.94
N PRO A 112 -4.02 18.99 -22.66
CA PRO A 112 -2.70 18.66 -23.20
C PRO A 112 -2.31 17.20 -22.98
N TRP A 113 -1.80 16.55 -24.02
CA TRP A 113 -1.44 15.12 -24.07
C TRP A 113 -2.60 14.12 -24.12
N SER A 114 -3.84 14.59 -24.17
CA SER A 114 -4.97 13.74 -24.58
C SER A 114 -4.74 13.08 -25.95
N ASP A 115 -5.50 12.05 -26.27
CA ASP A 115 -5.38 11.28 -27.51
C ASP A 115 -5.41 12.14 -28.79
N SER A 116 -6.25 13.18 -28.78
CA SER A 116 -6.42 14.14 -29.88
C SER A 116 -5.57 15.41 -29.77
N SER A 117 -4.69 15.48 -28.77
CA SER A 117 -3.93 16.68 -28.45
C SER A 117 -2.90 17.03 -29.52
N ARG A 118 -2.78 18.31 -29.86
CA ARG A 118 -1.79 18.81 -30.84
C ARG A 118 -0.34 18.63 -30.37
N GLU A 119 -0.13 18.49 -29.07
CA GLU A 119 1.15 18.35 -28.38
C GLU A 119 1.92 17.13 -28.90
N TRP A 120 1.20 16.07 -29.28
CA TRP A 120 1.78 14.90 -29.93
C TRP A 120 2.50 15.24 -31.23
N GLY A 121 2.07 16.28 -31.96
CA GLY A 121 2.68 16.69 -33.23
C GLY A 121 4.16 17.11 -33.12
N GLY A 122 4.63 17.46 -31.93
CA GLY A 122 6.04 17.76 -31.66
C GLY A 122 6.89 16.54 -31.27
N VAL A 123 6.31 15.36 -31.14
CA VAL A 123 7.00 14.13 -30.70
C VAL A 123 7.44 13.33 -31.92
N SER A 124 8.54 12.57 -31.85
CA SER A 124 8.96 11.70 -32.96
C SER A 124 7.88 10.65 -33.30
N PRO A 125 7.67 10.30 -34.58
CA PRO A 125 6.67 9.30 -34.98
C PRO A 125 6.79 7.95 -34.28
N GLU A 126 8.02 7.49 -33.99
CA GLU A 126 8.28 6.23 -33.28
C GLU A 126 7.69 6.21 -31.86
N VAL A 127 7.91 7.30 -31.11
CA VAL A 127 7.38 7.47 -29.75
C VAL A 127 5.86 7.68 -29.80
N GLN A 128 5.35 8.44 -30.76
CA GLN A 128 3.89 8.60 -30.94
C GLN A 128 3.21 7.26 -31.20
N HIS A 129 3.74 6.44 -32.12
CA HIS A 129 3.17 5.12 -32.40
C HIS A 129 3.16 4.21 -31.17
N LYS A 130 4.14 4.36 -30.27
CA LYS A 130 4.22 3.57 -29.05
C LYS A 130 3.26 4.05 -27.95
N LEU A 131 3.12 5.37 -27.77
CA LEU A 131 2.44 5.95 -26.60
C LEU A 131 1.05 6.52 -26.92
N ASN A 132 0.86 7.14 -28.09
CA ASN A 132 -0.39 7.79 -28.45
C ASN A 132 -1.34 6.80 -29.16
N VAL A 133 -1.95 5.92 -28.37
CA VAL A 133 -2.91 4.94 -28.86
C VAL A 133 -4.32 5.52 -28.74
N GLN A 134 -4.86 6.06 -29.84
CA GLN A 134 -6.18 6.69 -29.84
C GLN A 134 -7.31 5.67 -29.68
N LYS A 135 -7.87 5.55 -28.48
CA LYS A 135 -8.97 4.63 -28.15
C LYS A 135 -9.83 5.24 -27.06
N ASN A 136 -11.14 5.05 -27.15
CA ASN A 136 -12.05 5.41 -26.06
C ASN A 136 -12.21 4.22 -25.10
N ASP A 137 -11.18 3.96 -24.30
CA ASP A 137 -11.14 2.89 -23.30
C ASP A 137 -10.89 3.41 -21.87
N GLY A 138 -10.89 4.72 -21.70
CA GLY A 138 -10.67 5.40 -20.43
C GLY A 138 -9.19 5.64 -20.11
N GLU A 139 -8.25 5.16 -20.93
CA GLU A 139 -6.82 5.39 -20.74
C GLU A 139 -6.38 6.66 -21.47
N PHE A 140 -5.59 7.51 -20.81
CA PHE A 140 -5.12 8.75 -21.40
C PHE A 140 -3.77 9.16 -20.81
N TRP A 141 -3.00 9.93 -21.58
CA TRP A 141 -1.81 10.61 -21.08
C TRP A 141 -2.15 12.02 -20.59
N ILE A 142 -1.45 12.42 -19.53
CA ILE A 142 -1.54 13.76 -18.94
C ILE A 142 -0.13 14.22 -18.54
N SER A 143 0.15 15.53 -18.60
CA SER A 143 1.42 16.04 -18.08
C SER A 143 1.51 15.83 -16.57
N CYS A 144 2.71 15.62 -16.03
CA CYS A 144 2.91 15.52 -14.58
C CYS A 144 2.42 16.80 -13.86
N GLN A 145 2.55 17.96 -14.51
CA GLN A 145 2.06 19.22 -13.98
C GLN A 145 0.53 19.26 -13.90
N ASP A 146 -0.18 18.84 -14.95
CA ASP A 146 -1.64 18.79 -14.95
C ASP A 146 -2.16 17.70 -14.02
N PHE A 147 -1.46 16.57 -13.89
CA PHE A 147 -1.76 15.53 -12.90
C PHE A 147 -1.79 16.12 -11.48
N LEU A 148 -0.77 16.88 -11.09
CA LEU A 148 -0.71 17.52 -9.77
C LEU A 148 -1.78 18.61 -9.56
N GLN A 149 -2.27 19.23 -10.62
CA GLN A 149 -3.33 20.23 -10.53
C GLN A 149 -4.73 19.63 -10.41
N ASN A 150 -4.94 18.42 -10.94
CA ASN A 150 -6.27 17.82 -11.07
C ASN A 150 -6.52 16.66 -10.08
N PHE A 151 -5.47 16.05 -9.54
CA PHE A 151 -5.55 14.96 -8.57
C PHE A 151 -5.06 15.42 -7.20
N ASN A 152 -5.68 14.94 -6.11
CA ASN A 152 -5.33 15.33 -4.74
C ASN A 152 -4.65 14.22 -3.93
N SER A 153 -4.79 12.95 -4.34
CA SER A 153 -4.12 11.85 -3.66
C SER A 153 -3.65 10.79 -4.65
N ALA A 154 -2.55 10.12 -4.30
CA ALA A 154 -2.09 8.90 -4.96
C ALA A 154 -1.69 7.86 -3.91
N SER A 155 -2.07 6.61 -4.13
CA SER A 155 -1.70 5.45 -3.31
C SER A 155 -0.84 4.54 -4.16
N ILE A 156 0.37 4.21 -3.68
CA ILE A 156 1.28 3.27 -4.34
C ILE A 156 1.42 2.04 -3.45
N CYS A 157 1.27 0.85 -4.02
CA CYS A 157 1.41 -0.41 -3.29
C CYS A 157 2.24 -1.42 -4.08
N ASN A 158 3.15 -2.09 -3.37
CA ASN A 158 3.92 -3.21 -3.90
C ASN A 158 4.26 -4.17 -2.74
N HIS A 159 4.73 -5.38 -3.04
CA HIS A 159 5.14 -6.35 -2.03
C HIS A 159 6.25 -5.83 -1.12
N THR A 160 7.15 -5.01 -1.68
CA THR A 160 8.23 -4.31 -0.97
C THR A 160 8.23 -2.83 -1.37
N PRO A 161 8.78 -1.92 -0.53
CA PRO A 161 8.83 -0.50 -0.86
C PRO A 161 9.99 -0.17 -1.84
N ALA A 162 10.30 -1.08 -2.77
CA ALA A 162 11.44 -0.95 -3.68
C ALA A 162 11.37 0.27 -4.60
N TYR A 163 10.17 0.80 -4.86
CA TYR A 163 9.95 2.05 -5.58
C TYR A 163 10.47 3.30 -4.84
N LEU A 164 10.88 3.16 -3.58
CA LEU A 164 11.54 4.21 -2.80
C LEU A 164 13.07 4.12 -2.86
N ASP A 165 13.60 3.11 -3.55
CA ASP A 165 15.03 2.98 -3.86
C ASP A 165 15.33 3.53 -5.26
N PHE A 166 15.67 4.81 -5.31
CA PHE A 166 16.01 5.51 -6.56
C PHE A 166 17.37 5.08 -7.16
N GLU A 167 18.15 4.25 -6.46
CA GLU A 167 19.45 3.80 -6.97
C GLU A 167 19.33 2.48 -7.72
N ASN A 168 18.62 1.52 -7.13
CA ASN A 168 18.44 0.22 -7.74
C ASN A 168 17.08 -0.38 -7.31
N PRO A 169 16.03 -0.25 -8.13
CA PRO A 169 14.71 -0.84 -7.83
C PRO A 169 14.73 -2.36 -7.69
N LYS A 170 15.78 -3.04 -8.18
CA LYS A 170 15.98 -4.49 -8.02
C LYS A 170 16.64 -4.86 -6.70
N ARG A 171 16.98 -3.91 -5.83
CA ARG A 171 17.61 -4.24 -4.54
C ARG A 171 16.60 -4.93 -3.63
N ALA A 172 17.04 -5.98 -2.94
CA ALA A 172 16.20 -6.73 -2.03
C ALA A 172 15.92 -5.93 -0.75
N TRP A 173 14.70 -6.11 -0.25
CA TRP A 173 14.25 -5.60 1.03
C TRP A 173 13.96 -6.78 1.95
N GLN A 174 14.55 -6.74 3.14
CA GLN A 174 14.21 -7.68 4.21
C GLN A 174 12.95 -7.19 4.90
N THR A 175 12.01 -8.10 5.12
CA THR A 175 10.75 -7.81 5.82
C THR A 175 10.67 -8.61 7.10
N VAL A 176 10.32 -7.95 8.20
CA VAL A 176 9.98 -8.59 9.47
C VAL A 176 8.59 -8.12 9.89
N ALA A 177 7.76 -9.04 10.39
CA ALA A 177 6.40 -8.76 10.82
C ALA A 177 6.16 -9.23 12.25
N PHE A 178 5.45 -8.41 13.03
CA PHE A 178 5.07 -8.70 14.41
C PHE A 178 3.57 -8.49 14.59
N PHE A 179 2.89 -9.53 15.10
CA PHE A 179 1.51 -9.43 15.53
C PHE A 179 1.47 -9.25 17.05
N ASN A 180 0.81 -8.21 17.54
CA ASN A 180 0.76 -7.89 18.96
C ASN A 180 -0.50 -7.07 19.31
N ARG A 181 -0.64 -6.62 20.56
CA ARG A 181 -1.77 -5.82 21.02
C ARG A 181 -1.41 -4.80 22.09
N TRP A 182 -2.12 -3.68 22.10
CA TRP A 182 -2.14 -2.74 23.23
C TRP A 182 -3.15 -3.24 24.27
N VAL A 183 -2.69 -3.47 25.50
CA VAL A 183 -3.49 -4.00 26.62
C VAL A 183 -3.62 -2.94 27.70
N LYS A 184 -4.84 -2.66 28.14
CA LYS A 184 -5.13 -1.65 29.15
C LYS A 184 -4.46 -2.00 30.47
N GLY A 185 -3.83 -1.00 31.09
CA GLY A 185 -3.09 -1.17 32.35
C GLY A 185 -1.70 -1.81 32.19
N SER A 186 -1.34 -2.27 30.99
CA SER A 186 -0.01 -2.82 30.69
C SER A 186 0.63 -2.08 29.52
N THR A 187 0.38 -2.52 28.29
CA THR A 187 1.06 -2.03 27.07
C THR A 187 0.34 -0.89 26.35
N ALA A 188 -0.89 -0.54 26.74
CA ALA A 188 -1.64 0.59 26.19
C ALA A 188 -1.18 1.93 26.82
N GLY A 189 0.08 2.31 26.57
CA GLY A 189 0.70 3.53 27.08
C GLY A 189 0.16 4.80 26.43
N GLY A 190 -0.24 4.70 25.16
CA GLY A 190 -0.64 5.83 24.33
C GLY A 190 0.54 6.72 23.93
N TYR A 191 0.27 7.77 23.17
CA TYR A 191 1.26 8.79 22.83
C TYR A 191 1.44 9.76 24.00
N SER A 192 2.69 10.00 24.39
CA SER A 192 3.04 11.04 25.36
C SER A 192 4.36 11.68 24.93
N PRO A 193 4.40 13.00 24.69
CA PRO A 193 5.64 13.69 24.35
C PRO A 193 6.66 13.70 25.50
N ILE A 194 6.24 13.40 26.73
CA ILE A 194 7.02 13.71 27.94
C ILE A 194 7.56 12.43 28.57
N GLU A 195 6.75 11.38 28.85
CA GLU A 195 7.24 10.27 29.69
C GLU A 195 6.65 8.86 29.45
N ASP A 196 5.56 8.67 28.69
CA ASP A 196 4.81 7.38 28.71
C ASP A 196 5.03 6.45 27.50
N LEU A 197 5.91 6.79 26.55
CA LEU A 197 6.12 5.96 25.36
C LEU A 197 6.68 4.56 25.67
N TRP A 198 7.49 4.44 26.72
CA TRP A 198 8.17 3.19 27.11
C TRP A 198 7.21 2.06 27.51
N ARG A 199 5.97 2.39 27.90
CA ARG A 199 4.97 1.37 28.25
C ARG A 199 4.43 0.66 27.02
N ASN A 200 4.47 1.31 25.85
CA ASN A 200 4.03 0.68 24.61
C ASN A 200 5.01 -0.44 24.20
N PRO A 201 4.57 -1.40 23.37
CA PRO A 201 5.46 -2.44 22.82
C PRO A 201 6.67 -1.81 22.11
N GLN A 202 7.82 -2.50 22.13
CA GLN A 202 9.07 -1.97 21.61
C GLN A 202 9.77 -3.01 20.73
N TYR A 203 10.29 -2.57 19.59
CA TYR A 203 10.92 -3.43 18.60
C TYR A 203 12.28 -2.86 18.22
N VAL A 204 13.34 -3.62 18.50
CA VAL A 204 14.72 -3.19 18.22
C VAL A 204 15.13 -3.66 16.82
N ILE A 205 15.69 -2.75 16.03
CA ILE A 205 16.26 -3.06 14.72
C ILE A 205 17.67 -2.45 14.59
N THR A 206 18.48 -3.02 13.71
CA THR A 206 19.78 -2.47 13.35
C THR A 206 19.78 -2.14 11.86
N VAL A 207 20.03 -0.87 11.56
CA VAL A 207 20.24 -0.40 10.19
C VAL A 207 21.72 -0.60 9.85
N PRO A 208 22.06 -1.46 8.87
CA PRO A 208 23.45 -1.73 8.52
C PRO A 208 24.09 -0.54 7.82
N GLU A 209 25.42 -0.48 7.87
CA GLU A 209 26.17 0.41 7.00
C GLU A 209 26.09 -0.12 5.57
N MET A 210 25.57 0.71 4.66
CA MET A 210 25.42 0.36 3.26
C MET A 210 26.33 1.24 2.41
N GLU A 211 27.16 0.61 1.60
CA GLU A 211 27.96 1.32 0.61
C GLU A 211 27.03 2.04 -0.37
N GLY A 212 27.23 3.35 -0.54
CA GLY A 212 26.66 4.09 -1.65
C GLY A 212 25.19 4.52 -1.55
N THR A 213 24.51 4.34 -0.41
CA THR A 213 23.11 4.83 -0.26
C THR A 213 23.08 6.35 -0.10
N LYS A 214 23.13 7.08 -1.21
CA LYS A 214 23.11 8.55 -1.29
C LYS A 214 21.71 9.08 -1.55
N ARG A 215 20.82 8.28 -2.17
CA ARG A 215 19.45 8.66 -2.53
C ARG A 215 18.44 7.55 -2.22
N GLY A 216 17.18 7.94 -2.04
CA GLY A 216 16.09 7.04 -1.67
C GLY A 216 15.96 6.80 -0.18
N TYR A 217 15.05 5.91 0.18
CA TYR A 217 14.74 5.50 1.56
C TYR A 217 15.33 4.11 1.84
N ASN A 218 15.66 3.81 3.09
CA ASN A 218 16.28 2.53 3.47
C ASN A 218 15.56 1.81 4.61
N LEU A 219 14.52 2.42 5.18
CA LEU A 219 13.67 1.85 6.21
C LEU A 219 12.22 2.27 5.95
N THR A 220 11.30 1.32 5.91
CA THR A 220 9.86 1.58 5.90
C THR A 220 9.21 0.82 7.04
N VAL A 221 8.33 1.49 7.78
CA VAL A 221 7.58 0.90 8.89
C VAL A 221 6.10 1.10 8.61
N ALA A 222 5.34 0.01 8.63
CA ALA A 222 3.89 -0.02 8.42
C ALA A 222 3.21 -0.61 9.67
N LEU A 223 2.38 0.20 10.32
CA LEU A 223 1.60 -0.18 11.50
C LEU A 223 0.12 -0.25 11.12
N MET A 224 -0.44 -1.45 11.11
CA MET A 224 -1.85 -1.68 10.83
C MET A 224 -2.60 -2.08 12.09
N GLN A 225 -3.71 -1.42 12.40
CA GLN A 225 -4.61 -1.83 13.48
C GLN A 225 -5.69 -2.79 12.96
N HIS A 226 -6.08 -3.74 13.80
CA HIS A 226 -7.19 -4.63 13.52
C HIS A 226 -8.52 -3.99 13.98
N HIS A 227 -9.60 -4.23 13.24
CA HIS A 227 -10.92 -3.74 13.62
C HIS A 227 -11.58 -4.73 14.58
N HIS A 228 -11.86 -4.33 15.83
CA HIS A 228 -12.44 -5.24 16.82
C HIS A 228 -13.99 -5.27 16.84
N ASN A 229 -14.69 -4.48 16.00
CA ASN A 229 -16.16 -4.37 16.08
C ASN A 229 -16.89 -4.74 14.77
N GLU A 230 -17.93 -5.57 14.93
CA GLU A 230 -18.88 -6.04 13.92
C GLU A 230 -19.80 -4.92 13.35
N ASN A 231 -19.76 -3.73 13.94
CA ASN A 231 -20.50 -2.55 13.48
C ASN A 231 -19.59 -1.56 12.74
N MET A 232 -19.31 -1.87 11.46
CA MET A 232 -18.49 -1.06 10.54
C MET A 232 -19.05 0.35 10.29
N TYR A 233 -20.30 0.63 10.64
CA TYR A 233 -21.02 1.83 10.21
C TYR A 233 -20.76 3.11 11.02
N ARG A 234 -20.09 3.04 12.19
CA ARG A 234 -20.06 4.19 13.13
C ARG A 234 -18.72 4.53 13.78
N ASN A 235 -17.75 3.62 13.82
CA ASN A 235 -16.49 3.92 14.49
C ASN A 235 -15.42 4.30 13.48
N ARG A 236 -14.90 5.52 13.63
CA ARG A 236 -13.66 5.94 13.00
C ARG A 236 -12.53 5.06 13.54
N TRP A 237 -11.55 4.76 12.69
CA TRP A 237 -10.29 4.19 13.11
C TRP A 237 -9.73 4.96 14.30
N MET A 238 -9.16 4.24 15.28
CA MET A 238 -8.47 4.91 16.37
C MET A 238 -7.27 5.66 15.82
N GLY A 239 -6.91 6.80 16.41
CA GLY A 239 -5.63 7.42 16.10
C GLY A 239 -4.49 6.46 16.49
N ILE A 240 -3.66 6.09 15.53
CA ILE A 240 -2.46 5.26 15.76
C ILE A 240 -1.24 5.93 15.15
N GLY A 241 -0.07 5.55 15.64
CA GLY A 241 1.21 5.99 15.11
C GLY A 241 2.37 5.21 15.72
N PHE A 242 3.59 5.57 15.37
CA PHE A 242 4.79 5.00 15.96
C PHE A 242 5.92 6.02 16.04
N ALA A 243 6.79 5.80 17.03
CA ALA A 243 8.05 6.51 17.15
C ALA A 243 9.20 5.63 16.63
N LEU A 244 10.16 6.25 15.95
CA LEU A 244 11.43 5.67 15.54
C LEU A 244 12.54 6.39 16.32
N CYS A 245 13.12 5.72 17.31
CA CYS A 245 14.10 6.30 18.21
C CYS A 245 15.48 5.70 17.96
N ARG A 246 16.46 6.52 17.60
CA ARG A 246 17.86 6.09 17.46
C ARG A 246 18.53 6.03 18.83
N VAL A 247 19.15 4.91 19.18
CA VAL A 247 19.77 4.71 20.50
C VAL A 247 21.30 4.65 20.43
N VAL A 248 21.96 5.06 21.53
CA VAL A 248 23.42 5.01 21.65
C VAL A 248 23.91 3.55 21.66
N ASN A 249 24.97 3.26 20.89
CA ASN A 249 25.60 1.94 20.84
C ASN A 249 26.08 1.50 22.24
N GLY A 250 25.67 0.31 22.67
CA GLY A 250 26.05 -0.29 23.97
C GLY A 250 24.94 -0.35 25.02
N ALA A 251 23.76 0.23 24.77
CA ALA A 251 22.58 0.01 25.59
C ALA A 251 22.12 -1.46 25.43
N SER A 252 22.07 -2.21 26.53
CA SER A 252 21.56 -3.58 26.53
C SER A 252 20.14 -3.63 25.95
N GLN A 253 19.94 -4.52 24.99
CA GLN A 253 18.84 -4.68 24.02
C GLN A 253 17.39 -4.78 24.54
N GLN A 254 17.07 -4.46 25.79
CA GLN A 254 15.80 -4.91 26.38
C GLN A 254 14.76 -3.82 26.68
N THR A 255 15.14 -2.55 26.85
CA THR A 255 14.15 -1.51 27.18
C THR A 255 14.59 -0.11 26.75
N TYR A 256 13.71 0.60 26.03
CA TYR A 256 13.78 2.03 25.76
C TYR A 256 13.92 2.82 27.06
N SER A 257 14.93 3.69 27.11
CA SER A 257 15.07 4.76 28.09
C SER A 257 15.21 6.08 27.35
N SER A 258 14.43 7.09 27.73
CA SER A 258 14.50 8.43 27.12
C SER A 258 15.90 9.04 27.18
N GLN A 259 16.71 8.65 28.16
CA GLN A 259 18.10 9.11 28.33
C GLN A 259 19.08 8.51 27.31
N GLN A 260 18.71 7.42 26.62
CA GLN A 260 19.55 6.71 25.65
C GLN A 260 19.20 7.06 24.20
N VAL A 261 18.21 7.94 24.00
CA VAL A 261 17.72 8.34 22.68
C VAL A 261 18.53 9.53 22.18
N THR A 262 19.10 9.38 20.99
CA THR A 262 19.89 10.42 20.31
C THR A 262 19.07 11.21 19.31
N ASP A 263 18.10 10.57 18.69
CA ASP A 263 17.22 11.17 17.69
C ASP A 263 15.86 10.46 17.72
N THR A 264 14.78 11.20 17.47
CA THR A 264 13.42 10.65 17.41
C THR A 264 12.69 11.22 16.22
N SER A 265 12.23 10.32 15.35
CA SER A 265 11.24 10.62 14.33
C SER A 265 9.89 10.02 14.72
N ASN A 266 8.79 10.68 14.39
CA ASN A 266 7.44 10.20 14.67
C ASN A 266 6.65 10.12 13.37
N SER A 267 5.80 9.10 13.23
CA SER A 267 4.90 9.00 12.07
C SER A 267 3.84 10.10 12.02
N GLY A 268 3.54 10.73 13.16
CA GLY A 268 2.29 11.41 13.40
C GLY A 268 1.21 10.42 13.84
N ILE A 269 0.09 10.96 14.32
CA ILE A 269 -1.10 10.19 14.67
C ILE A 269 -2.10 10.32 13.53
N GLU A 270 -2.58 9.19 13.01
CA GLU A 270 -3.63 9.17 12.00
C GLU A 270 -4.77 8.24 12.39
N SER A 271 -6.01 8.68 12.14
CA SER A 271 -7.21 7.86 12.28
C SER A 271 -7.45 7.05 10.99
N SER A 272 -6.55 6.11 10.71
CA SER A 272 -6.59 5.23 9.54
C SER A 272 -6.35 3.78 9.93
N ARG A 273 -6.66 2.83 9.03
CA ARG A 273 -6.39 1.40 9.27
C ARG A 273 -4.90 1.11 9.39
N GLU A 274 -4.09 1.78 8.59
CA GLU A 274 -2.64 1.59 8.52
C GLU A 274 -1.93 2.95 8.42
N VAL A 275 -0.85 3.08 9.18
CA VAL A 275 0.09 4.20 9.11
C VAL A 275 1.43 3.68 8.63
N THR A 276 1.85 4.14 7.45
CA THR A 276 3.14 3.77 6.84
C THR A 276 4.02 5.00 6.69
N ARG A 277 5.30 4.87 7.07
CA ARG A 277 6.32 5.89 6.84
C ARG A 277 7.64 5.28 6.41
N SER A 278 8.34 6.03 5.58
CA SER A 278 9.67 5.68 5.06
C SER A 278 10.68 6.71 5.51
N PHE A 279 11.87 6.23 5.88
CA PHE A 279 12.93 7.02 6.51
C PHE A 279 14.25 6.85 5.76
N LYS A 280 15.04 7.92 5.79
CA LYS A 280 16.48 7.91 5.48
C LYS A 280 17.22 7.76 6.80
N ALA A 281 17.33 6.53 7.28
CA ALA A 281 17.90 6.21 8.59
C ALA A 281 19.42 5.97 8.46
N PRO A 282 20.27 6.78 9.13
CA PRO A 282 21.69 6.48 9.21
C PRO A 282 21.98 5.09 9.83
N PRO A 283 23.15 4.49 9.58
CA PRO A 283 23.53 3.24 10.22
C PRO A 283 23.49 3.34 11.76
N GLY A 284 22.97 2.30 12.42
CA GLY A 284 22.86 2.28 13.88
C GLY A 284 21.69 1.44 14.40
N THR A 285 21.50 1.47 15.71
CA THR A 285 20.41 0.75 16.39
C THR A 285 19.22 1.67 16.63
N TYR A 286 18.03 1.17 16.35
CA TYR A 286 16.77 1.89 16.49
C TYR A 286 15.77 1.07 17.30
N VAL A 287 14.91 1.78 18.02
CA VAL A 287 13.73 1.21 18.69
C VAL A 287 12.49 1.81 18.04
N ILE A 288 11.60 0.94 17.57
CA ILE A 288 10.29 1.30 17.04
C ILE A 288 9.24 1.06 18.12
N ILE A 289 8.45 2.09 18.41
CA ILE A 289 7.45 2.08 19.49
C ILE A 289 6.08 2.44 18.89
N PRO A 290 5.25 1.45 18.53
CA PRO A 290 3.88 1.70 18.09
C PRO A 290 2.99 2.10 19.28
N PHE A 291 2.18 3.13 19.10
CA PHE A 291 1.29 3.67 20.13
C PHE A 291 -0.09 4.00 19.55
N THR A 292 -1.07 4.09 20.44
CA THR A 292 -2.38 4.69 20.19
C THR A 292 -2.37 6.17 20.55
N GLU A 293 -3.32 6.95 20.05
CA GLU A 293 -3.46 8.37 20.36
C GLU A 293 -3.66 8.61 21.87
N SER A 294 -4.55 7.83 22.50
CA SER A 294 -4.89 7.96 23.91
C SER A 294 -4.44 6.76 24.73
N LYS A 295 -4.07 7.01 25.98
CA LYS A 295 -3.71 5.99 26.98
C LYS A 295 -4.87 5.04 27.26
N GLY A 296 -4.56 3.76 27.42
CA GLY A 296 -5.55 2.73 27.75
C GLY A 296 -6.45 2.31 26.57
N GLN A 297 -6.21 2.79 25.35
CA GLN A 297 -6.86 2.27 24.15
C GLN A 297 -6.30 0.89 23.81
N GLU A 298 -7.20 -0.04 23.52
CA GLU A 298 -6.87 -1.43 23.24
C GLU A 298 -7.17 -1.76 21.79
N SER A 299 -6.21 -2.39 21.13
CA SER A 299 -6.41 -3.01 19.81
C SER A 299 -5.27 -3.96 19.51
N GLU A 300 -5.56 -4.95 18.66
CA GLU A 300 -4.53 -5.78 18.03
C GLU A 300 -3.94 -5.02 16.84
N PHE A 301 -2.66 -5.25 16.58
CA PHE A 301 -1.97 -4.62 15.47
C PHE A 301 -0.96 -5.56 14.81
N LEU A 302 -0.71 -5.27 13.54
CA LEU A 302 0.36 -5.84 12.75
C LEU A 302 1.40 -4.75 12.47
N LEU A 303 2.62 -4.94 12.96
CA LEU A 303 3.76 -4.09 12.65
C LEU A 303 4.63 -4.79 11.62
N ARG A 304 4.87 -4.15 10.47
CA ARG A 304 5.77 -4.62 9.42
C ARG A 304 6.93 -3.64 9.27
N ILE A 305 8.14 -4.16 9.23
CA ILE A 305 9.38 -3.39 9.09
C ILE A 305 10.11 -3.89 7.86
N PHE A 306 10.38 -2.99 6.93
CA PHE A 306 11.09 -3.24 5.70
C PHE A 306 12.44 -2.52 5.75
N LEU A 307 13.52 -3.29 5.65
CA LEU A 307 14.89 -2.80 5.68
C LEU A 307 15.55 -3.08 4.34
N LYS A 308 16.11 -2.04 3.73
CA LYS A 308 16.91 -2.17 2.51
C LYS A 308 18.17 -2.98 2.83
N THR A 309 18.49 -3.95 1.97
CA THR A 309 19.65 -4.83 2.13
C THR A 309 20.69 -4.55 1.04
N ASN A 310 21.88 -5.15 1.15
CA ASN A 310 22.88 -5.13 0.07
C ASN A 310 22.63 -6.22 -0.99
N GLU A 311 21.63 -7.07 -0.80
CA GLU A 311 21.30 -8.15 -1.73
C GLU A 311 20.46 -7.62 -2.90
N ILE A 312 20.50 -8.32 -4.04
CA ILE A 312 19.64 -8.04 -5.19
C ILE A 312 18.49 -9.03 -5.15
N ASP A 313 17.27 -8.52 -5.33
CA ASP A 313 16.06 -9.32 -5.38
C ASP A 313 16.07 -10.16 -6.66
N LYS A 314 16.25 -11.48 -6.49
CA LYS A 314 16.27 -12.45 -7.58
C LYS A 314 14.86 -12.74 -8.14
N PHE A 315 13.78 -12.30 -7.47
CA PHE A 315 12.41 -12.52 -7.92
C PHE A 315 11.98 -11.56 -9.04
N GLN A 316 12.58 -10.37 -9.16
CA GLN A 316 12.20 -9.40 -10.18
C GLN A 316 12.71 -9.72 -11.61
N ASP A 317 13.61 -10.71 -11.77
CA ASP A 317 14.18 -11.07 -13.08
C ASP A 317 13.40 -12.17 -13.85
N LYS A 318 12.29 -12.70 -13.32
CA LYS A 318 11.51 -13.74 -14.03
C LYS A 318 10.37 -13.17 -14.86
N LYS A 319 10.70 -12.59 -16.03
CA LYS A 319 9.86 -12.78 -17.23
C LYS A 319 10.04 -14.22 -17.73
N SER A 320 9.51 -15.19 -16.99
CA SER A 320 9.36 -16.56 -17.48
C SER A 320 8.24 -17.24 -16.69
N LEU A 321 7.23 -17.72 -17.44
CA LEU A 321 6.16 -18.57 -16.94
C LEU A 321 6.75 -19.72 -16.11
N PRO A 322 6.10 -20.14 -15.00
CA PRO A 322 6.67 -21.16 -14.14
C PRO A 322 6.61 -22.53 -14.82
N GLY A 323 7.77 -23.01 -15.25
CA GLY A 323 8.02 -24.42 -15.49
C GLY A 323 8.43 -25.09 -14.16
N GLU A 324 7.55 -25.97 -13.71
CA GLU A 324 7.72 -27.20 -12.92
C GLU A 324 8.90 -27.36 -11.93
N GLU A 325 8.49 -27.66 -10.68
CA GLU A 325 9.16 -28.51 -9.65
C GLU A 325 10.35 -27.92 -8.85
N ARG A 326 10.41 -27.88 -7.51
CA ARG A 326 9.76 -28.61 -6.38
C ARG A 326 9.78 -27.74 -5.10
N GLU A 327 8.62 -27.54 -4.45
CA GLU A 327 8.13 -28.17 -3.19
C GLU A 327 8.51 -27.48 -1.87
N MET A 328 7.54 -26.75 -1.30
CA MET A 328 7.18 -26.87 0.11
C MET A 328 5.66 -27.12 0.18
N PHE A 329 5.29 -28.20 0.86
CA PHE A 329 3.98 -28.84 0.83
C PHE A 329 2.88 -28.04 1.54
N TYR A 330 1.77 -27.81 0.84
CA TYR A 330 0.43 -27.79 1.43
C TYR A 330 -0.46 -28.72 0.60
N SER A 331 -0.97 -29.78 1.24
CA SER A 331 -1.89 -30.73 0.60
C SER A 331 -3.19 -30.02 0.21
N SER A 332 -3.58 -30.14 -1.06
CA SER A 332 -4.77 -29.54 -1.66
C SER A 332 -5.78 -30.62 -2.08
N ASP A 333 -6.19 -31.49 -1.15
CA ASP A 333 -7.39 -32.33 -1.35
C ASP A 333 -8.61 -31.72 -0.63
N PRO A 334 -9.62 -31.20 -1.35
CA PRO A 334 -10.85 -30.69 -0.77
C PRO A 334 -11.76 -31.76 -0.15
N ARG A 335 -11.45 -33.07 -0.29
CA ARG A 335 -12.29 -34.16 0.21
C ARG A 335 -12.02 -34.59 1.66
N LEU A 336 -11.01 -34.03 2.31
CA LEU A 336 -10.71 -34.33 3.72
C LEU A 336 -11.31 -33.32 4.73
N ARG A 337 -12.18 -32.39 4.28
CA ARG A 337 -12.83 -31.40 5.17
C ARG A 337 -14.22 -31.79 5.68
N TYR A 338 -14.74 -32.96 5.32
CA TYR A 338 -15.99 -33.47 5.87
C TYR A 338 -15.93 -34.99 5.98
N GLN A 339 -15.36 -35.50 7.06
CA GLN A 339 -15.66 -36.82 7.61
C GLN A 339 -14.99 -36.94 8.98
N ASP A 340 -15.69 -36.46 10.00
CA ASP A 340 -15.57 -37.00 11.36
C ASP A 340 -16.93 -36.79 12.02
N GLY A 341 -17.67 -37.89 12.10
CA GLY A 341 -19.02 -37.86 12.65
C GLY A 341 -19.90 -39.04 12.27
N GLN A 342 -19.38 -40.26 12.16
CA GLN A 342 -20.16 -41.47 12.46
C GLN A 342 -19.24 -42.55 13.05
N SER A 343 -19.41 -42.78 14.35
CA SER A 343 -18.95 -43.95 15.07
C SER A 343 -19.82 -45.16 14.70
N GLU A 344 -19.20 -46.22 14.20
CA GLU A 344 -19.84 -47.52 14.06
C GLU A 344 -19.97 -48.21 15.43
N PHE A 345 -21.19 -48.61 15.77
CA PHE A 345 -21.45 -49.71 16.70
C PHE A 345 -22.54 -50.61 16.09
N THR A 346 -22.07 -51.70 15.47
CA THR A 346 -22.60 -53.07 15.43
C THR A 346 -24.11 -53.34 15.28
N ASP A 347 -24.41 -54.11 14.22
CA ASP A 347 -25.56 -54.99 13.99
C ASP A 347 -26.16 -55.63 15.24
N GLN A 348 -27.49 -55.49 15.44
CA GLN A 348 -28.39 -56.56 15.87
C GLN A 348 -29.83 -56.35 15.34
N THR A 349 -30.32 -57.37 14.63
CA THR A 349 -31.69 -57.91 14.61
C THR A 349 -32.87 -57.13 13.99
N GLU A 350 -33.37 -57.74 12.90
CA GLU A 350 -34.77 -58.19 12.67
C GLU A 350 -35.93 -57.18 12.48
N SER A 351 -36.48 -57.23 11.25
CA SER A 351 -37.90 -57.30 10.86
C SER A 351 -38.93 -56.33 11.48
N TYR A 352 -39.74 -55.70 10.63
CA TYR A 352 -41.21 -55.84 10.53
C TYR A 352 -41.81 -54.70 9.66
N PHE A 353 -42.50 -55.10 8.58
CA PHE A 353 -43.61 -54.41 7.84
C PHE A 353 -43.33 -53.03 7.20
N SER A 354 -43.33 -52.88 5.86
CA SER A 354 -44.41 -53.04 4.87
C SER A 354 -45.50 -51.95 4.90
N ARG A 355 -45.58 -51.23 3.77
CA ARG A 355 -46.74 -50.58 3.12
C ARG A 355 -47.28 -49.23 3.64
N ASP A 356 -47.30 -48.28 2.69
CA ASP A 356 -48.45 -47.50 2.17
C ASP A 356 -48.03 -46.03 1.91
N THR A 357 -47.80 -45.64 0.65
CA THR A 357 -48.74 -44.97 -0.27
C THR A 357 -49.34 -43.66 0.24
N GLY A 358 -49.16 -42.59 -0.54
CA GLY A 358 -50.22 -41.59 -0.74
C GLY A 358 -49.85 -40.13 -0.52
N LEU A 359 -49.60 -39.44 -1.64
CA LEU A 359 -50.01 -38.06 -1.97
C LEU A 359 -50.72 -37.23 -0.87
N ARG A 360 -50.13 -36.11 -0.46
CA ARG A 360 -50.46 -34.76 -0.95
C ARG A 360 -49.49 -33.72 -0.41
#